data_AF-A0A1W1E9F2-F1
#
_entry.id   AF-A0A1W1E9F2-F1
#
_cell.length_a   1.000
_cell.length_b   1.000
_cell.length_c   1.000
_cell.angle_alpha   90.00
_cell.angle_beta   90.00
_cell.angle_gamma   90.00
#
_symmetry.space_group_name_H-M   'P 1'
#
loop_
_entity.id
_entity.type
_entity.pdbx_description
1 polymer ?
#
loop_
_entity_poly.entity_id
_entity_poly.type
_entity_poly.pdbx_seq_one_letter_code
_entity_poly.pdbx_strand_id
1 'polypeptide(L)' 'MYKPKKKLLDIVREKIRLKHYSLSTERTYVYWIKHYIFFHNRITPYSTP' A
#
# COMPACT_ATOMS: atom_id res chain seq x y z
N MET A 1 -19.95 -14.99 0.71
CA MET A 1 -19.40 -13.65 0.38
C MET A 1 -17.88 -13.70 0.50
N TYR A 2 -17.16 -13.99 -0.57
CA TYR A 2 -15.69 -13.95 -0.56
C TYR A 2 -15.28 -12.47 -0.55
N LYS A 3 -14.87 -11.94 0.61
CA LYS A 3 -14.26 -10.60 0.66
C LYS A 3 -12.87 -10.75 0.03
N PRO A 4 -12.60 -10.19 -1.15
CA PRO A 4 -11.26 -10.26 -1.71
C PRO A 4 -10.29 -9.66 -0.70
N LYS A 5 -9.16 -10.34 -0.48
CA LYS A 5 -8.10 -9.88 0.42
C LYS A 5 -7.79 -8.42 0.05
N LYS A 6 -8.07 -7.46 0.96
CA LYS A 6 -7.86 -6.04 0.69
C LYS A 6 -6.39 -5.85 0.31
N LYS A 7 -6.13 -5.26 -0.86
CA LYS A 7 -4.75 -4.95 -1.28
C LYS A 7 -4.19 -3.92 -0.30
N LEU A 8 -2.88 -3.97 -0.02
CA LEU A 8 -2.21 -3.06 0.91
C LEU A 8 -2.58 -1.58 0.66
N LEU A 9 -2.62 -1.19 -0.62
CA LEU A 9 -2.97 0.18 -1.02
C LEU A 9 -4.42 0.56 -0.67
N ASP A 10 -5.35 -0.38 -0.69
CA ASP A 10 -6.75 -0.12 -0.36
C ASP A 10 -6.91 0.09 1.16
N ILE A 11 -6.17 -0.67 1.97
CA ILE A 11 -6.10 -0.48 3.43
C ILE A 11 -5.54 0.92 3.74
N VAL A 12 -4.47 1.32 3.06
CA VAL A 12 -3.85 2.64 3.26
C VAL A 12 -4.84 3.77 2.93
N ARG A 13 -5.55 3.69 1.79
CA ARG A 13 -6.56 4.70 1.42
C ARG A 13 -7.67 4.82 2.43
N GLU A 14 -8.20 3.69 2.91
CA GLU A 14 -9.24 3.65 3.94
C GLU A 14 -8.76 4.35 5.23
N LYS A 15 -7.54 4.05 5.69
CA LYS A 15 -6.96 4.69 6.88
C LYS A 15 -6.73 6.20 6.71
N ILE A 16 -6.28 6.63 5.53
CA ILE A 16 -6.06 8.06 5.23
C ILE A 16 -7.39 8.82 5.22
N ARG A 17 -8.43 8.25 4.61
CA ARG A 17 -9.77 8.85 4.56
C ARG A 17 -10.44 8.89 5.94
N LEU A 18 -10.28 7.83 6.75
CA LEU A 18 -10.76 7.81 8.14
C LEU A 18 -10.10 8.89 9.01
N LYS A 19 -8.87 9.28 8.68
CA LYS A 19 -8.16 10.38 9.36
C LYS A 19 -8.49 11.76 8.79
N HIS A 20 -9.44 11.85 7.86
CA HIS A 20 -9.84 13.09 7.18
C HIS A 20 -8.67 13.85 6.53
N TYR A 21 -7.64 13.14 6.09
CA TYR A 21 -6.60 13.75 5.29
C TYR A 21 -7.14 14.15 3.91
N SER A 22 -6.50 15.15 3.32
CA SER A 22 -6.83 15.60 1.97
C SER A 22 -6.58 14.52 0.92
N LEU A 23 -7.28 14.62 -0.22
CA LEU A 23 -7.06 13.75 -1.37
C LEU A 23 -5.65 13.88 -1.96
N SER A 24 -4.99 15.03 -1.81
CA SER A 24 -3.60 15.21 -2.24
C SER A 24 -2.65 14.39 -1.37
N THR A 25 -2.87 14.36 -0.05
CA THR A 25 -2.13 13.48 0.87
C THR A 25 -2.33 12.01 0.53
N GLU A 26 -3.56 11.57 0.24
CA GLU A 26 -3.84 10.19 -0.21
C GLU A 26 -3.02 9.83 -1.45
N ARG A 27 -3.01 10.69 -2.46
CA ARG A 27 -2.27 10.48 -3.72
C ARG A 27 -0.76 10.40 -3.49
N THR A 28 -0.19 11.32 -2.72
CA THR A 28 1.24 11.35 -2.39
C THR A 28 1.66 10.09 -1.64
N TYR A 29 0.90 9.67 -0.64
CA TYR A 29 1.23 8.48 0.16
C TYR A 29 1.16 7.21 -0.69
N VAL A 30 0.08 7.03 -1.48
CA VAL A 30 -0.04 5.87 -2.38
C VAL A 30 1.08 5.84 -3.42
N TYR A 31 1.49 7.00 -3.95
CA TYR A 31 2.60 7.11 -4.88
C TYR A 31 3.94 6.66 -4.26
N TRP A 32 4.28 7.17 -3.08
CA TRP A 32 5.53 6.81 -2.40
C TRP A 32 5.55 5.37 -1.92
N ILE A 33 4.42 4.82 -1.45
CA ILE A 33 4.33 3.42 -1.06
C ILE A 33 4.54 2.49 -2.27
N LYS A 34 3.98 2.82 -3.44
CA LYS A 34 4.25 2.07 -4.67
C LYS A 34 5.73 2.09 -5.04
N HIS A 35 6.37 3.26 -4.97
CA HIS A 35 7.80 3.40 -5.24
C HIS A 35 8.64 2.63 -4.21
N TYR A 36 8.30 2.71 -2.93
CA TYR A 36 8.95 1.97 -1.86
C TYR A 36 8.86 0.46 -2.12
N ILE A 37 7.67 -0.06 -2.42
CA ILE A 37 7.48 -1.48 -2.75
C ILE A 37 8.32 -1.82 -3.97
N PHE A 38 8.21 -1.09 -5.08
CA PHE A 38 8.97 -1.38 -6.29
C PHE A 38 10.49 -1.39 -6.05
N PHE A 39 10.99 -0.46 -5.24
CA PHE A 39 12.40 -0.36 -4.88
C PHE A 39 12.85 -1.55 -3.99
N HIS A 40 12.05 -1.94 -3.00
CA HIS A 40 12.39 -3.01 -2.06
C HIS A 40 11.99 -4.42 -2.52
N ASN A 41 11.12 -4.57 -3.52
CA ASN A 41 10.74 -5.87 -4.09
C ASN A 41 11.86 -6.49 -4.96
N ARG A 42 13.05 -5.87 -4.99
CA ARG A 42 14.30 -6.46 -5.43
C ARG A 42 15.06 -7.18 -4.32
N ILE A 43 14.57 -7.16 -3.08
CA ILE A 43 15.07 -8.00 -2.00
C ILE A 43 14.60 -9.42 -2.30
N THR A 44 15.59 -10.21 -2.71
CA THR A 44 15.55 -11.56 -3.25
C THR A 44 14.90 -12.60 -2.33
N PRO A 45 14.42 -13.73 -2.89
CA PRO A 45 13.70 -14.76 -2.16
C PRO A 45 14.65 -15.50 -1.22
N TYR A 46 14.58 -15.17 0.08
CA TYR A 46 15.11 -16.04 1.13
C TYR A 46 13.95 -16.63 1.93
N SER A 47 13.19 -17.49 1.26
CA SER A 47 12.57 -18.63 1.94
C SER A 47 13.21 -19.87 1.33
N THR A 48 14.32 -20.28 1.93
CA THR A 48 15.05 -21.54 1.74
C THR A 48 14.15 -22.77 1.91
N PRO A 49 14.54 -23.93 1.35
CA PRO A 49 13.66 -24.92 0.70
C PRO A 49 12.67 -25.66 1.59
#